data_AF-A0A453NJ48-F1
#
_entry.id   AF-A0A453NJ48-F1
#
_cell.length_a   1.000
_cell.length_b   1.000
_cell.length_c   1.000
_cell.angle_alpha   90.00
_cell.angle_beta   90.00
_cell.angle_gamma   90.00
#
_symmetry.space_group_name_H-M   'P 1'
#
loop_
_entity.id
_entity.type
_entity.pdbx_description
1 polymer ?
#
loop_
_entity_poly.entity_id
_entity_poly.type
_entity_poly.pdbx_seq_one_letter_code
_entity_poly.pdbx_strand_id
1 'polypeptide(L)' 'MSKALSPRYQGLSTYKKEYLAIIVEVDQWRPYLQHTEFVIYTDQKSLTHLEEQRLNTPWQQKAFTKLLGLRYRIKYKK' A
#
# COMPACT_ATOMS: atom_id res chain seq x y z
N MET A 1 4.85 10.01 -13.04
CA MET A 1 3.66 9.85 -13.91
C MET A 1 2.61 9.10 -13.11
N SER A 2 1.56 9.77 -12.66
CA SER A 2 0.50 9.15 -11.85
C SER A 2 -0.33 8.23 -12.73
N LYS A 3 -0.24 6.93 -12.49
CA LYS A 3 -1.00 5.92 -13.24
C LYS A 3 -2.44 5.99 -12.77
N ALA A 4 -3.35 6.50 -13.60
CA ALA A 4 -4.77 6.55 -13.26
C ALA A 4 -5.27 5.14 -12.93
N LEU A 5 -5.78 4.97 -11.71
CA LEU A 5 -6.35 3.71 -11.24
C LEU A 5 -7.49 3.30 -12.19
N SER A 6 -7.38 2.10 -12.76
CA SER A 6 -8.30 1.58 -13.78
C SER A 6 -9.78 1.69 -13.34
N PRO A 7 -10.75 1.79 -14.29
CA PRO A 7 -12.18 1.98 -14.00
C PRO A 7 -12.78 0.99 -12.99
N ARG A 8 -12.21 -0.23 -12.90
CA ARG A 8 -12.60 -1.26 -11.92
C ARG A 8 -12.46 -0.85 -10.46
N TYR A 9 -11.67 0.17 -10.15
CA TYR A 9 -11.44 0.63 -8.79
C TYR A 9 -12.37 1.78 -8.40
N GLN A 10 -13.18 2.36 -9.31
CA GLN A 10 -13.97 3.57 -9.06
C GLN A 10 -15.01 3.41 -7.93
N GLY A 11 -15.62 2.23 -7.76
CA GLY A 11 -16.59 1.94 -6.70
C GLY A 11 -15.98 1.52 -5.35
N LEU A 12 -14.66 1.53 -5.20
CA LEU A 12 -14.00 1.19 -3.95
C LEU A 12 -13.88 2.41 -3.03
N SER A 13 -14.00 2.17 -1.72
CA SER A 13 -13.71 3.18 -0.71
C SER A 13 -12.28 3.72 -0.89
N THR A 14 -12.05 4.99 -0.55
CA THR A 14 -10.75 5.67 -0.64
C THR A 14 -9.63 4.81 -0.05
N TYR A 15 -9.89 4.18 1.10
CA TYR A 15 -9.00 3.22 1.74
C TYR A 15 -8.52 2.09 0.82
N LYS A 16 -9.43 1.42 0.10
CA LYS A 16 -9.07 0.29 -0.77
C LYS A 16 -8.28 0.76 -1.99
N LYS A 17 -8.57 1.96 -2.51
CA LYS A 17 -7.83 2.56 -3.63
C LYS A 17 -6.39 2.86 -3.21
N GLU A 18 -6.21 3.56 -2.10
CA GLU A 18 -4.89 3.90 -1.55
C GLU A 18 -4.09 2.64 -1.19
N TYR A 19 -4.73 1.65 -0.56
CA TYR A 19 -4.07 0.38 -0.26
C TYR A 19 -3.55 -0.31 -1.52
N LEU A 20 -4.36 -0.39 -2.58
CA LEU A 20 -3.94 -1.00 -3.84
C LEU A 20 -2.85 -0.19 -4.54
N ALA A 21 -2.92 1.13 -4.50
CA ALA A 21 -1.88 1.99 -5.04
C ALA A 21 -0.51 1.70 -4.39
N ILE A 22 -0.46 1.62 -3.05
CA ILE A 22 0.75 1.25 -2.31
C ILE A 22 1.28 -0.11 -2.79
N ILE A 23 0.43 -1.12 -2.88
CA ILE A 23 0.85 -2.48 -3.25
C ILE A 23 1.40 -2.52 -4.68
N VAL A 24 0.74 -1.83 -5.62
CA VAL A 24 1.18 -1.78 -7.02
C VAL A 24 2.51 -1.05 -7.16
N GLU A 25 2.68 0.09 -6.48
CA GLU A 25 3.94 0.82 -6.50
C GLU A 25 5.06 0.03 -5.86
N VAL A 26 4.84 -0.57 -4.69
CA VAL A 26 5.85 -1.38 -4.03
C VAL A 26 6.26 -2.57 -4.89
N ASP A 27 5.32 -3.26 -5.56
CA ASP A 27 5.64 -4.38 -6.44
C ASP A 27 6.46 -3.91 -7.66
N GLN A 28 6.11 -2.75 -8.24
CA GLN A 28 6.84 -2.16 -9.36
C GLN A 28 8.27 -1.77 -9.00
N TRP A 29 8.47 -1.22 -7.79
CA TRP A 29 9.78 -0.72 -7.34
C TRP A 29 10.54 -1.72 -6.47
N ARG A 30 10.01 -2.94 -6.27
CA ARG A 30 10.56 -3.95 -5.36
C ARG A 30 12.06 -4.21 -5.50
N PRO A 31 12.65 -4.33 -6.71
CA PRO A 31 14.09 -4.53 -6.87
C PRO A 31 14.95 -3.42 -6.25
N TYR A 32 14.43 -2.20 -6.19
CA TYR A 32 15.10 -1.04 -5.61
C TYR A 32 14.82 -0.90 -4.10
N LEU A 33 13.61 -1.24 -3.68
CA LEU A 33 13.15 -1.08 -2.31
C LEU A 33 13.62 -2.20 -1.36
N GLN A 34 13.96 -3.37 -1.87
CA GLN A 34 14.37 -4.51 -1.03
C GLN A 34 15.69 -4.28 -0.28
N HIS A 35 16.54 -3.37 -0.75
CA HIS A 35 17.87 -3.13 -0.19
C HIS A 35 17.94 -1.92 0.75
N THR A 36 16.88 -1.11 0.83
CA THR A 36 16.91 0.18 1.54
C THR A 36 15.65 0.39 2.37
N GLU A 37 15.76 1.16 3.45
CA GLU A 37 14.58 1.60 4.20
C GLU A 37 13.92 2.77 3.48
N PHE A 38 12.61 2.68 3.26
CA PHE A 38 11.86 3.72 2.56
C PHE A 38 10.62 4.17 3.33
N VAL A 39 10.08 5.33 2.95
CA VAL A 39 8.90 5.92 3.59
C VAL A 39 7.76 5.96 2.58
N ILE A 40 6.64 5.36 2.94
CA ILE A 40 5.39 5.42 2.18
C ILE A 40 4.58 6.58 2.74
N TYR A 41 4.34 7.60 1.94
CA TYR A 41 3.45 8.70 2.31
C TYR A 41 2.04 8.40 1.80
N THR A 42 1.05 8.53 2.67
CA THR A 42 -0.37 8.34 2.33
C THR A 42 -1.21 9.45 2.93
N ASP A 43 -2.26 9.84 2.25
CA ASP A 43 -3.30 10.76 2.72
C ASP A 43 -4.43 10.03 3.50
N GLN A 44 -4.25 8.73 3.75
CA GLN A 44 -5.22 7.89 4.43
C GLN A 44 -4.69 7.43 5.79
N LYS A 45 -5.16 8.09 6.87
CA LYS A 45 -4.74 7.82 8.25
C LYS A 45 -4.97 6.37 8.72
N SER A 46 -5.96 5.68 8.17
CA SER A 46 -6.21 4.27 8.51
C SER A 46 -5.10 3.33 8.03
N LEU A 47 -4.30 3.72 7.02
CA LEU A 47 -3.19 2.92 6.50
C LEU A 47 -1.89 3.07 7.30
N THR A 48 -1.81 4.04 8.22
CA THR A 48 -0.60 4.28 9.03
C THR A 48 -0.31 3.12 9.99
N HIS A 49 -1.35 2.37 10.38
CA HIS A 49 -1.28 1.23 11.29
C HIS A 49 -1.57 -0.09 10.55
N LEU A 50 -1.05 -0.23 9.32
CA LEU A 50 -1.36 -1.36 8.43
C LEU A 50 -1.01 -2.73 9.06
N GLU A 51 0.04 -2.79 9.87
CA GLU A 51 0.44 -4.02 10.58
C GLU A 51 -0.48 -4.36 11.76
N GLU A 52 -1.07 -3.34 12.41
CA GLU A 52 -2.02 -3.52 13.52
C GLU A 52 -3.45 -3.74 13.02
N GLN A 53 -3.77 -3.25 11.82
CA GLN A 53 -5.06 -3.51 11.17
C GLN A 53 -5.15 -5.00 10.85
N ARG A 54 -5.92 -5.72 11.66
CA ARG A 54 -6.34 -7.10 11.35
C ARG A 54 -6.82 -7.14 9.90
N LEU A 55 -6.03 -7.80 9.04
CA LEU A 55 -6.31 -7.96 7.62
C LEU A 55 -7.52 -8.89 7.50
N ASN A 56 -8.71 -8.30 7.62
CA ASN A 56 -9.97 -9.03 7.77
C ASN A 56 -10.42 -9.71 6.48
N THR A 57 -9.80 -9.38 5.34
CA THR A 57 -10.16 -9.96 4.05
C THR A 57 -9.00 -10.73 3.40
N PRO A 58 -9.26 -11.90 2.76
CA PRO A 58 -8.19 -12.72 2.16
C PRO A 58 -7.35 -11.99 1.10
N TRP A 59 -7.96 -11.10 0.33
CA TRP A 59 -7.24 -10.33 -0.69
C TRP A 59 -6.26 -9.32 -0.06
N GLN A 60 -6.59 -8.76 1.11
CA GLN A 60 -5.66 -7.88 1.85
C GLN A 60 -4.47 -8.67 2.38
N GLN A 61 -4.69 -9.85 2.94
CA GLN A 61 -3.63 -10.75 3.39
C GLN A 61 -2.68 -11.11 2.25
N LYS A 62 -3.23 -11.51 1.11
CA LYS A 62 -2.43 -11.81 -0.09
C LYS A 62 -1.62 -10.60 -0.56
N ALA A 63 -2.23 -9.42 -0.60
CA ALA A 63 -1.53 -8.19 -0.97
C ALA A 63 -0.43 -7.83 0.05
N PHE A 64 -0.69 -7.99 1.35
CA PHE A 64 0.27 -7.68 2.42
C PHE A 64 1.54 -8.54 2.32
N THR A 65 1.46 -9.76 1.78
CA THR A 65 2.67 -10.56 1.51
C THR A 65 3.69 -9.88 0.59
N LYS A 66 3.28 -8.89 -0.21
CA LYS A 66 4.18 -8.07 -1.04
C LYS A 66 4.99 -7.08 -0.22
N LEU A 67 4.47 -6.65 0.94
CA LEU A 67 5.13 -5.74 1.88
C LEU A 67 6.04 -6.50 2.87
N LEU A 68 5.79 -7.80 3.08
CA LEU A 68 6.63 -8.63 3.94
C LEU A 68 8.08 -8.68 3.45
N GLY A 69 9.00 -8.56 4.40
CA GLY A 69 10.45 -8.58 4.15
C GLY A 69 11.04 -7.27 3.64
N LEU A 70 10.21 -6.24 3.41
CA LEU A 70 10.67 -4.90 3.09
C LEU A 70 10.82 -4.08 4.37
N ARG A 71 11.80 -3.16 4.38
CA ARG A 71 11.97 -2.18 5.46
C ARG A 71 11.26 -0.89 5.06
N TYR A 72 10.08 -0.64 5.61
CA TYR A 72 9.31 0.55 5.27
C TYR A 72 8.69 1.21 6.50
N ARG A 73 8.41 2.50 6.39
CA ARG A 73 7.58 3.24 7.35
C ARG A 73 6.44 3.94 6.64
N ILE A 74 5.22 3.76 7.13
CA ILE A 74 4.06 4.49 6.60
C ILE A 74 3.89 5.77 7.40
N LYS A 75 3.86 6.91 6.72
CA LYS A 75 3.59 8.22 7.31
C LYS A 75 2.35 8.84 6.67
N TYR A 76 1.42 9.27 7.52
CA TYR A 76 0.32 10.10 7.08
C TYR A 76 0.85 11.49 6.69
N LYS A 77 0.53 11.95 5.48
CA LYS A 77 0.82 13.30 5.02
C LYS A 77 -0.44 13.84 4.32
N LYS A 78 -0.96 14.93 4.88
CA LYS A 78 -2.14 15.64 4.37
C LYS A 78 -1.75 16.67 3.31
#